data_AF-A0A1N6JYE3-F1
#
_entry.id   AF-A0A1N6JYE3-F1
#
_cell.length_a   1.000
_cell.length_b   1.000
_cell.length_c   1.000
_cell.angle_alpha   90.00
_cell.angle_beta   90.00
_cell.angle_gamma   90.00
#
_symmetry.space_group_name_H-M   'P 1'
#
loop_
_entity.id
_entity.type
_entity.pdbx_description
1 polymer ?
#
loop_
_entity_poly.entity_id
_entity_poly.type
_entity_poly.pdbx_seq_one_letter_code
_entity_poly.pdbx_strand_id
1 'polypeptide(L)'
;MRNLKMVILIEALIIFNPCYSQDSHQKRQEVIMDFLNYIKEPSWKFDTLVKKYLLFRKDESPKFSKNDRKMIISFAVAYLSTEVQNTKFKELIIKPYLETDSSMQKMFIRRETKEAAYIVYNKDKSFLRYFLMDKDKIVSFVTLKQGRAFVLLN
;
A
#
# COMPACT_ATOMS: atom_id res chain seq x y z
N MET A 1 -65.44 19.25 12.11
CA MET A 1 -64.70 18.71 10.94
C MET A 1 -63.56 19.64 10.58
N ARG A 2 -62.31 19.25 10.88
CA ARG A 2 -61.11 19.51 10.07
C ARG A 2 -59.93 18.82 10.74
N ASN A 3 -59.50 17.73 10.12
CA ASN A 3 -58.33 16.95 10.49
C ASN A 3 -57.07 17.79 10.30
N LEU A 4 -56.31 18.05 11.37
CA LEU A 4 -54.92 18.47 11.22
C LEU A 4 -54.05 17.25 11.53
N LYS A 5 -53.59 16.62 10.45
CA LYS A 5 -52.69 15.48 10.47
C LYS A 5 -51.39 15.87 11.17
N MET A 6 -51.03 15.11 12.20
CA MET A 6 -49.69 15.08 12.77
C MET A 6 -48.70 14.76 11.64
N VAL A 7 -47.84 15.71 11.30
CA VAL A 7 -46.68 15.47 10.45
C VAL A 7 -45.60 14.90 11.37
N ILE A 8 -45.51 13.58 11.45
CA ILE A 8 -44.36 12.90 12.03
C ILE A 8 -43.22 13.09 11.02
N LEU A 9 -42.38 14.08 11.29
CA LEU A 9 -41.11 14.25 10.61
C LEU A 9 -40.22 13.10 11.06
N ILE A 10 -40.23 12.00 10.30
CA ILE A 10 -39.19 10.97 10.42
C ILE A 10 -37.92 11.64 9.91
N GLU A 11 -37.10 12.12 10.84
CA GLU A 11 -35.69 12.40 10.57
C GLU A 11 -35.06 11.08 10.14
N ALA A 12 -35.09 10.83 8.82
CA ALA A 12 -34.16 9.92 8.20
C ALA A 12 -32.78 10.51 8.47
N LEU A 13 -32.15 10.08 9.57
CA LEU A 13 -30.70 10.16 9.70
C LEU A 13 -30.15 9.47 8.47
N ILE A 14 -29.76 10.27 7.50
CA ILE A 14 -28.94 9.86 6.38
C ILE A 14 -27.67 9.37 7.05
N ILE A 15 -27.61 8.06 7.30
CA ILE A 15 -26.37 7.35 7.56
C ILE A 15 -25.59 7.54 6.27
N PHE A 16 -24.81 8.61 6.23
CA PHE A 16 -23.71 8.76 5.30
C PHE A 16 -22.77 7.60 5.61
N ASN A 17 -23.03 6.45 5.00
CA ASN A 17 -22.09 5.36 4.95
C ASN A 17 -20.87 5.90 4.18
N PRO A 18 -19.68 6.03 4.80
CA PRO A 18 -18.46 6.17 4.03
C PRO A 18 -18.12 4.77 3.48
N CYS A 19 -19.00 4.18 2.67
CA CYS A 19 -18.81 2.84 2.10
C CYS A 19 -17.71 2.84 1.03
N TYR A 20 -17.32 4.02 0.53
CA TYR A 20 -16.28 4.15 -0.49
C TYR A 20 -14.85 4.00 0.05
N SER A 21 -14.60 4.25 1.34
CA SER A 21 -13.24 4.13 1.89
C SER A 21 -12.87 2.67 2.20
N GLN A 22 -13.80 1.89 2.77
CA GLN A 22 -13.55 0.52 3.22
C GLN A 22 -13.19 -0.42 2.05
N ASP A 23 -13.89 -0.31 0.92
CA ASP A 23 -13.62 -1.07 -0.30
C ASP A 23 -12.23 -0.73 -0.89
N SER A 24 -11.84 0.56 -0.83
CA SER A 24 -10.53 1.00 -1.30
C SER A 24 -9.36 0.49 -0.45
N HIS A 25 -9.56 0.33 0.86
CA HIS A 25 -8.54 -0.22 1.76
C HIS A 25 -8.32 -1.71 1.51
N GLN A 26 -9.41 -2.48 1.39
CA GLN A 26 -9.32 -3.90 1.09
C GLN A 26 -8.61 -4.14 -0.24
N LYS A 27 -9.00 -3.43 -1.30
CA LYS A 27 -8.34 -3.54 -2.62
C LYS A 27 -6.85 -3.25 -2.55
N ARG A 28 -6.42 -2.23 -1.79
CA ARG A 28 -4.99 -1.90 -1.63
C ARG A 28 -4.23 -2.98 -0.88
N GLN A 29 -4.82 -3.58 0.15
CA GLN A 29 -4.22 -4.71 0.87
C GLN A 29 -4.04 -5.92 -0.06
N GLU A 30 -5.05 -6.22 -0.88
CA GLU A 30 -4.99 -7.28 -1.90
C GLU A 30 -3.86 -7.02 -2.91
N VAL A 31 -3.74 -5.80 -3.45
CA VAL A 31 -2.65 -5.44 -4.38
C VAL A 31 -1.27 -5.65 -3.73
N ILE A 32 -1.10 -5.26 -2.46
CA ILE A 32 0.17 -5.45 -1.74
C ILE A 32 0.44 -6.95 -1.54
N MET A 33 -0.56 -7.74 -1.15
CA MET A 33 -0.42 -9.18 -0.94
C MET A 33 -0.09 -9.90 -2.26
N ASP A 34 -0.79 -9.58 -3.34
CA ASP A 34 -0.56 -10.16 -4.67
C ASP A 34 0.81 -9.78 -5.23
N PHE A 35 1.24 -8.53 -5.00
CA PHE A 35 2.60 -8.11 -5.34
C PHE A 35 3.65 -8.95 -4.60
N LEU A 36 3.51 -9.10 -3.27
CA LEU A 36 4.42 -9.89 -2.45
C LEU A 36 4.44 -11.37 -2.88
N ASN A 37 3.27 -11.95 -3.18
CA ASN A 37 3.15 -13.32 -3.68
C ASN A 37 3.84 -13.46 -5.04
N TYR A 38 3.61 -12.52 -5.93
CA TYR A 38 4.18 -12.55 -7.27
C TYR A 38 5.71 -12.46 -7.27
N ILE A 39 6.30 -11.60 -6.42
CA ILE A 39 7.76 -11.48 -6.32
C ILE A 39 8.39 -12.62 -5.50
N LYS A 40 7.59 -13.44 -4.82
CA LYS A 40 8.08 -14.67 -4.18
C LYS A 40 8.40 -15.74 -5.22
N GLU A 41 7.81 -15.68 -6.41
CA GLU A 41 8.15 -16.61 -7.48
C GLU A 41 9.55 -16.30 -8.05
N PRO A 42 10.43 -17.28 -8.27
CA PRO A 42 11.80 -17.05 -8.74
C PRO A 42 11.88 -16.45 -10.16
N SER A 43 10.76 -16.42 -10.90
CA SER A 43 10.69 -16.01 -12.31
C SER A 43 9.84 -14.75 -12.57
N TRP A 44 9.71 -13.87 -11.58
CA TRP A 44 8.98 -12.61 -11.75
C TRP A 44 9.57 -11.75 -12.88
N LYS A 45 8.70 -10.99 -13.56
CA LYS A 45 9.08 -10.14 -14.70
C LYS A 45 8.73 -8.69 -14.40
N PHE A 46 9.68 -7.78 -14.66
CA PHE A 46 9.50 -6.34 -14.44
C PHE A 46 8.25 -5.78 -15.13
N ASP A 47 8.00 -6.17 -16.38
CA ASP A 47 6.88 -5.62 -17.16
C ASP A 47 5.53 -6.04 -16.57
N THR A 48 5.44 -7.23 -15.94
CA THR A 48 4.27 -7.65 -15.18
C THR A 48 4.10 -6.83 -13.91
N LEU A 49 5.21 -6.53 -13.20
CA LEU A 49 5.18 -5.71 -12.00
C LEU A 49 4.56 -4.35 -12.27
N VAL A 50 5.03 -3.63 -13.29
CA VAL A 50 4.50 -2.30 -13.62
C VAL A 50 3.08 -2.37 -14.18
N LYS A 51 2.77 -3.42 -14.97
CA LYS A 51 1.41 -3.58 -15.51
C LYS A 51 0.39 -3.83 -14.41
N LYS A 52 0.72 -4.64 -13.40
CA LYS A 52 -0.24 -5.07 -12.37
C LYS A 52 -0.15 -4.30 -11.06
N TYR A 53 1.04 -4.07 -10.53
CA TYR A 53 1.21 -3.67 -9.13
C TYR A 53 1.86 -2.30 -8.96
N LEU A 54 2.94 -2.03 -9.68
CA LEU A 54 3.75 -0.82 -9.50
C LEU A 54 3.23 0.31 -10.38
N LEU A 55 3.20 1.52 -9.84
CA LEU A 55 3.15 2.72 -10.64
C LEU A 55 4.55 2.95 -11.21
N PHE A 56 4.69 3.06 -12.54
CA PHE A 56 5.95 3.36 -13.22
C PHE A 56 5.68 4.36 -14.34
N ARG A 57 5.93 5.64 -14.09
CA ARG A 57 5.62 6.73 -15.03
C ARG A 57 6.83 7.00 -15.92
N LYS A 58 6.61 7.22 -17.22
CA LYS A 58 7.72 7.31 -18.20
C LYS A 58 8.57 8.57 -18.03
N ASP A 59 8.03 9.67 -17.51
CA ASP A 59 8.61 11.01 -17.70
C ASP A 59 8.93 11.75 -16.38
N GLU A 60 9.00 11.06 -15.24
CA GLU A 60 8.99 11.74 -13.93
C GLU A 60 10.35 12.04 -13.30
N SER A 61 11.46 11.53 -13.86
CA SER A 61 12.78 11.80 -13.30
C SER A 61 13.62 12.70 -14.20
N PRO A 62 13.94 13.93 -13.77
CA PRO A 62 14.91 14.78 -14.47
C PRO A 62 16.36 14.29 -14.29
N LYS A 63 16.60 13.33 -13.38
CA LYS A 63 17.94 12.85 -13.00
C LYS A 63 18.27 11.45 -13.52
N PHE A 64 17.27 10.62 -13.76
CA PHE A 64 17.47 9.21 -14.11
C PHE A 64 16.73 8.84 -15.39
N SER A 65 17.42 8.14 -16.28
CA SER A 65 16.77 7.61 -17.48
C SER A 65 15.72 6.55 -17.10
N LYS A 66 14.85 6.20 -18.05
CA LYS A 66 13.92 5.09 -17.88
C LYS A 66 14.63 3.76 -17.55
N ASN A 67 15.80 3.53 -18.14
CA ASN A 67 16.56 2.30 -17.92
C ASN A 67 17.18 2.27 -16.51
N ASP A 68 17.72 3.40 -16.04
CA ASP A 68 18.29 3.51 -14.69
C ASP A 68 17.21 3.26 -13.63
N ARG A 69 16.03 3.86 -13.80
CA ARG A 69 14.89 3.62 -12.90
C ARG A 69 14.44 2.16 -12.92
N LYS A 70 14.33 1.55 -14.10
CA LYS A 70 14.02 0.11 -14.23
C LYS A 70 15.04 -0.75 -13.49
N MET A 71 16.32 -0.42 -13.59
CA MET A 71 17.40 -1.11 -12.89
C MET A 71 17.28 -0.94 -11.36
N ILE A 72 17.13 0.29 -10.86
CA ILE A 72 16.98 0.59 -9.42
C ILE A 72 15.78 -0.17 -8.83
N ILE A 73 14.64 -0.09 -9.49
CA ILE A 73 13.42 -0.79 -9.05
C ILE A 73 13.63 -2.30 -9.08
N SER A 74 14.28 -2.84 -10.12
CA SER A 74 14.56 -4.29 -10.19
C SER A 74 15.46 -4.75 -9.04
N PHE A 75 16.47 -3.96 -8.65
CA PHE A 75 17.29 -4.24 -7.48
C PHE A 75 16.50 -4.22 -6.17
N ALA A 76 15.64 -3.21 -5.98
CA ALA A 76 14.79 -3.11 -4.80
C ALA A 76 13.82 -4.31 -4.70
N VAL A 77 13.23 -4.71 -5.83
CA VAL A 77 12.33 -5.86 -5.90
C VAL A 77 13.10 -7.16 -5.68
N ALA A 78 14.29 -7.34 -6.25
CA ALA A 78 15.12 -8.53 -6.00
C ALA A 78 15.51 -8.67 -4.52
N TYR A 79 15.83 -7.55 -3.87
CA TYR A 79 16.10 -7.53 -2.43
C TYR A 79 14.86 -7.98 -1.64
N LEU A 80 13.71 -7.35 -1.88
CA LEU A 80 12.46 -7.73 -1.21
C LEU A 80 12.04 -9.18 -1.54
N SER A 81 12.21 -9.62 -2.78
CA SER A 81 12.00 -10.99 -3.26
C SER A 81 12.76 -12.01 -2.41
N THR A 82 14.00 -11.69 -2.03
CA THR A 82 14.83 -12.56 -1.17
C THR A 82 14.28 -12.61 0.26
N GLU A 83 13.79 -11.49 0.78
CA GLU A 83 13.19 -11.43 2.12
C GLU A 83 11.86 -12.19 2.20
N VAL A 84 11.03 -12.11 1.16
CA VAL A 84 9.73 -12.79 1.13
C VAL A 84 9.83 -14.31 1.02
N GLN A 85 10.94 -14.86 0.51
CA GLN A 85 11.13 -16.33 0.41
C GLN A 85 10.91 -17.03 1.76
N ASN A 86 11.47 -16.45 2.82
CA ASN A 86 11.44 -17.00 4.17
C ASN A 86 10.23 -16.52 4.99
N THR A 87 9.32 -15.78 4.36
CA THR A 87 8.19 -15.16 5.05
C THR A 87 6.96 -16.07 5.01
N LYS A 88 6.30 -16.25 6.15
CA LYS A 88 5.03 -16.98 6.25
C LYS A 88 3.86 -16.06 5.91
N PHE A 89 3.41 -16.09 4.66
CA PHE A 89 2.39 -15.16 4.15
C PHE A 89 1.06 -15.20 4.90
N LYS A 90 0.66 -16.37 5.41
CA LYS A 90 -0.56 -16.52 6.23
C LYS A 90 -0.51 -15.75 7.54
N GLU A 91 0.67 -15.34 7.99
CA GLU A 91 0.89 -14.60 9.24
C GLU A 91 1.11 -13.10 8.99
N LEU A 92 1.11 -12.66 7.73
CA LEU A 92 1.26 -11.25 7.38
C LEU A 92 -0.01 -10.47 7.67
N ILE A 93 0.16 -9.34 8.33
CA ILE A 93 -0.86 -8.35 8.64
C ILE A 93 -0.55 -7.13 7.78
N ILE A 94 -1.53 -6.66 7.01
CA ILE A 94 -1.44 -5.44 6.22
C ILE A 94 -2.42 -4.44 6.80
N LYS A 95 -1.93 -3.30 7.26
CA LYS A 95 -2.78 -2.25 7.86
C LYS A 95 -2.45 -0.87 7.32
N PRO A 96 -3.44 0.03 7.22
CA PRO A 96 -3.17 1.45 6.99
C PRO A 96 -2.22 2.01 8.05
N TYR A 97 -1.28 2.85 7.64
CA TYR A 97 -0.24 3.39 8.52
C TYR A 97 -0.82 4.07 9.77
N LEU A 98 -1.88 4.87 9.60
CA LEU A 98 -2.52 5.60 10.68
C LEU A 98 -3.29 4.69 11.67
N GLU A 99 -3.60 3.45 11.29
CA GLU A 99 -4.30 2.46 12.12
C GLU A 99 -3.35 1.46 12.80
N THR A 100 -2.04 1.66 12.66
CA THR A 100 -1.02 0.83 13.32
C THR A 100 -0.50 1.46 14.60
N ASP A 101 0.13 0.65 15.47
CA ASP A 101 0.78 1.15 16.69
C ASP A 101 1.75 2.29 16.37
N SER A 102 1.72 3.36 17.17
CA SER A 102 2.59 4.53 16.99
C SER A 102 4.08 4.17 16.95
N SER A 103 4.50 3.11 17.66
CA SER A 103 5.86 2.60 17.63
C SER A 103 6.31 2.07 16.25
N MET A 104 5.38 1.68 15.39
CA MET A 104 5.62 1.25 14.01
C MET A 104 5.47 2.40 13.02
N GLN A 105 4.92 3.53 13.43
CA GLN A 105 4.80 4.74 12.62
C GLN A 105 6.12 5.53 12.59
N LYS A 106 7.18 4.90 12.09
CA LYS A 106 8.56 5.44 12.15
C LYS A 106 8.96 6.35 10.99
N MET A 107 8.08 6.54 10.01
CA MET A 107 8.40 7.36 8.85
C MET A 107 7.93 8.80 9.04
N PHE A 108 8.84 9.76 8.86
CA PHE A 108 8.51 11.17 8.76
C PHE A 108 7.90 11.45 7.38
N ILE A 109 6.62 11.13 7.23
CA ILE A 109 5.88 11.40 6.00
C ILE A 109 4.85 12.50 6.23
N ARG A 110 4.60 13.31 5.19
CA ARG A 110 3.53 14.32 5.20
C ARG A 110 2.19 13.63 5.44
N ARG A 111 1.22 14.35 6.03
CA ARG A 111 -0.09 13.80 6.42
C ARG A 111 -0.78 13.05 5.29
N GLU A 112 -0.83 13.66 4.12
CA GLU A 112 -1.41 13.08 2.89
C GLU A 112 -0.77 11.73 2.52
N THR A 113 0.54 11.63 2.71
CA THR A 113 1.27 10.39 2.42
C THR A 113 1.04 9.32 3.48
N LYS A 114 0.74 9.70 4.73
CA LYS A 114 0.37 8.74 5.79
C LYS A 114 -0.97 8.07 5.49
N GLU A 115 -1.94 8.80 4.96
CA GLU A 115 -3.27 8.29 4.60
C GLU A 115 -3.20 7.26 3.45
N ALA A 116 -2.20 7.41 2.58
CA ALA A 116 -1.96 6.51 1.46
C ALA A 116 -0.96 5.38 1.76
N ALA A 117 -0.39 5.36 2.97
CA ALA A 117 0.63 4.40 3.37
C ALA A 117 0.05 3.19 4.12
N TYR A 118 0.72 2.05 3.95
CA TYR A 118 0.41 0.78 4.59
C TYR A 118 1.67 0.20 5.23
N ILE A 119 1.47 -0.54 6.31
CA ILE A 119 2.51 -1.32 6.96
C ILE A 119 2.15 -2.80 6.82
N VAL A 120 3.09 -3.59 6.32
CA VAL A 120 3.03 -5.05 6.24
C VAL A 120 3.95 -5.62 7.30
N TYR A 121 3.44 -6.45 8.19
CA TYR A 121 4.25 -7.04 9.26
C TYR A 121 3.75 -8.41 9.70
N ASN A 122 4.64 -9.20 10.29
CA ASN A 122 4.27 -10.40 11.04
C ASN A 122 4.25 -10.10 12.55
N LYS A 123 3.67 -11.02 13.35
CA LYS A 123 3.45 -10.81 14.79
C LYS A 123 4.75 -10.52 15.57
N ASP A 124 5.84 -11.17 15.22
CA ASP A 124 7.18 -10.99 15.81
C ASP A 124 7.96 -9.80 15.20
N LYS A 125 7.37 -9.11 14.20
CA LYS A 125 7.93 -7.94 13.51
C LYS A 125 9.27 -8.20 12.80
N SER A 126 9.65 -9.46 12.59
CA SER A 126 10.85 -9.84 11.82
C SER A 126 10.70 -9.48 10.34
N PHE A 127 9.47 -9.41 9.85
CA PHE A 127 9.08 -8.78 8.60
C PHE A 127 8.32 -7.49 8.93
N LEU A 128 8.81 -6.32 8.51
CA LEU A 128 8.17 -5.01 8.70
C LEU A 128 8.48 -4.11 7.51
N ARG A 129 7.52 -3.92 6.62
CA ARG A 129 7.69 -3.19 5.35
C ARG A 129 6.63 -2.13 5.21
N TYR A 130 7.00 -1.03 4.57
CA TYR A 130 6.11 0.11 4.37
C TYR A 130 5.83 0.23 2.88
N PHE A 131 4.57 0.45 2.52
CA PHE A 131 4.12 0.60 1.15
C PHE A 131 3.36 1.92 1.03
N LEU A 132 3.71 2.72 0.02
CA LEU A 132 2.93 3.87 -0.37
C LEU A 132 2.08 3.50 -1.58
N MET A 133 0.78 3.76 -1.49
CA MET A 133 -0.18 3.48 -2.56
C MET A 133 -0.64 4.78 -3.23
N ASP A 134 -0.91 4.72 -4.53
CA ASP A 134 -1.71 5.71 -5.25
C ASP A 134 -2.80 4.92 -5.97
N LYS A 135 -4.06 5.16 -5.57
CA LYS A 135 -5.22 4.36 -5.99
C LYS A 135 -4.99 2.87 -5.73
N ASP A 136 -4.78 2.07 -6.78
CA ASP A 136 -4.56 0.63 -6.79
C ASP A 136 -3.15 0.23 -7.26
N LYS A 137 -2.19 1.15 -7.14
CA LYS A 137 -0.79 0.92 -7.48
C LYS A 137 0.14 1.25 -6.32
N ILE A 138 1.21 0.47 -6.20
CA ILE A 138 2.33 0.73 -5.31
C ILE A 138 3.19 1.81 -5.96
N VAL A 139 3.29 2.96 -5.29
CA VAL A 139 4.16 4.07 -5.67
C VAL A 139 5.57 3.80 -5.18
N SER A 140 5.72 3.38 -3.93
CA SER A 140 7.00 3.09 -3.30
C SER A 140 6.87 2.07 -2.19
N PHE A 141 7.96 1.38 -1.87
CA PHE A 141 8.02 0.51 -0.71
C PHE A 141 9.40 0.57 -0.07
N VAL A 142 9.47 0.47 1.26
CA VAL A 142 10.72 0.56 2.02
C VAL A 142 10.99 -0.72 2.79
N THR A 143 12.23 -1.19 2.70
CA THR A 143 12.73 -2.33 3.46
C THR A 143 13.61 -1.88 4.63
N LEU A 144 13.07 -1.80 5.85
CA LEU A 144 13.88 -1.46 7.02
C LEU A 144 14.66 -2.68 7.53
N LYS A 145 15.66 -3.14 6.76
CA LYS A 145 16.70 -4.04 7.23
C LYS A 145 18.04 -3.44 6.80
N GLN A 146 18.97 -3.27 7.75
CA GLN A 146 20.29 -2.64 7.53
C GLN A 146 20.25 -1.16 7.08
N GLY A 147 19.21 -0.40 7.44
CA GLY A 147 19.15 1.05 7.14
C GLY A 147 18.96 1.41 5.65
N ARG A 148 18.59 0.45 4.80
CA ARG A 148 18.40 0.69 3.35
C ARG A 148 16.97 1.12 3.05
N ALA A 149 16.74 2.41 2.83
CA ALA A 149 15.48 2.89 2.29
C ALA A 149 15.51 2.82 0.76
N PHE A 150 14.76 1.88 0.17
CA PHE A 150 14.45 1.97 -1.25
C PHE A 150 13.27 2.92 -1.40
N VAL A 151 13.50 4.09 -1.95
CA VAL A 151 12.39 4.90 -2.46
C VAL A 151 12.25 4.47 -3.91
N LEU A 152 11.12 3.86 -4.27
CA LEU A 152 10.79 3.79 -5.68
C LEU A 152 10.53 5.23 -6.12
N LEU A 153 11.56 5.81 -6.74
CA LEU A 153 11.46 7.09 -7.41
C LEU A 153 10.65 6.82 -8.67
N ASN A 154 9.38 7.19 -8.63
CA ASN A 154 8.66 7.46 -9.85
C ASN A 154 9.23 8.74 -10.46
#